data_AF-A0A132AHN6-F1
#
_entry.id   AF-A0A132AHN6-F1
#
_cell.length_a   1.000
_cell.length_b   1.000
_cell.length_c   1.000
_cell.angle_alpha   90.00
_cell.angle_beta   90.00
_cell.angle_gamma   90.00
#
_symmetry.space_group_name_H-M   'P 1'
#
loop_
_entity.id
_entity.type
_entity.pdbx_description
1 polymer ?
#
loop_
_entity_poly.entity_id
_entity_poly.type
_entity_poly.pdbx_seq_one_letter_code
_entity_poly.pdbx_strand_id
1 'polypeptide(L)'
;MARNESIEIDENDQKIIDQVEYYFGNINLSHDQFMKTQISQNDGWLPMEQLMKFNKLKQITTDDAVVIEALKKSKSGLLEISECGKKIRRALPMPELSKEYIDDLNLRTIHMKGFPKDSKFDDIKAFCVQMGPIESIEMRKIYSTKEFKGCIFVIFKEKEIAEKILATGPHKYNDVDLLMENKNEYTTRKQEYHKSRREKKKQLKAQ
;
A
#
# COMPACT_ATOMS: atom_id res chain seq x y z
N MET A 1 39.83 11.56 2.09
CA MET A 1 39.04 11.05 3.22
C MET A 1 37.64 11.62 3.10
N ALA A 2 36.72 10.90 2.45
CA ALA A 2 35.32 11.33 2.36
C ALA A 2 34.68 11.16 3.75
N ARG A 3 34.22 12.25 4.34
CA ARG A 3 33.43 12.23 5.58
C ARG A 3 32.19 11.41 5.29
N ASN A 4 32.09 10.24 5.93
CA ASN A 4 30.86 9.47 5.98
C ASN A 4 29.95 10.19 6.98
N GLU A 5 29.38 11.33 6.55
CA GLU A 5 28.31 11.99 7.29
C GLU A 5 27.14 11.02 7.31
N SER A 6 26.89 10.47 8.49
CA SER A 6 25.68 9.74 8.78
C SER A 6 24.58 10.79 8.73
N ILE A 7 23.93 10.93 7.57
CA ILE A 7 22.79 11.83 7.40
C ILE A 7 21.72 11.35 8.38
N GLU A 8 21.55 12.07 9.48
CA GLU A 8 20.46 11.83 10.41
C GLU A 8 19.15 12.13 9.68
N ILE A 9 18.36 11.07 9.48
CA ILE A 9 17.01 11.17 8.97
C ILE A 9 16.14 11.38 10.20
N ASP A 10 15.55 12.57 10.32
CA ASP A 10 14.60 12.86 11.38
C ASP A 10 13.32 12.01 11.21
N GLU A 11 12.57 11.80 12.29
CA GLU A 11 11.30 11.06 12.21
C GLU A 11 10.33 11.70 11.21
N ASN A 12 10.34 13.03 11.10
CA ASN A 12 9.49 13.73 10.14
C ASN A 12 9.96 13.51 8.70
N ASP A 13 11.27 13.54 8.46
CA ASP A 13 11.85 13.24 7.15
C ASP A 13 11.49 11.82 6.69
N GLN A 14 11.57 10.84 7.59
CA GLN A 14 11.22 9.46 7.28
C GLN A 14 9.74 9.32 6.92
N LYS A 15 8.83 10.02 7.63
CA LYS A 15 7.40 10.04 7.30
C LYS A 15 7.13 10.64 5.92
N ILE A 16 7.85 11.70 5.55
CA ILE A 16 7.76 12.32 4.22
C ILE A 16 8.26 11.33 3.15
N ILE A 17 9.45 10.75 3.34
CA ILE A 17 10.04 9.79 2.42
C ILE A 17 9.08 8.61 2.20
N ASP A 18 8.63 7.97 3.27
CA ASP A 18 7.72 6.82 3.20
C ASP A 18 6.41 7.19 2.46
N GLN A 19 5.88 8.38 2.71
CA GLN A 19 4.61 8.80 2.12
C GLN A 19 4.75 9.11 0.62
N VAL A 20 5.84 9.76 0.21
CA VAL A 20 6.11 10.03 -1.21
C VAL A 20 6.48 8.75 -1.95
N GLU A 21 7.34 7.90 -1.38
CA GLU A 21 7.69 6.61 -1.95
C GLU A 21 6.46 5.70 -2.10
N TYR A 22 5.53 5.74 -1.15
CA TYR A 22 4.26 5.03 -1.30
C TYR A 22 3.46 5.49 -2.53
N TYR A 23 3.37 6.81 -2.79
CA TYR A 23 2.63 7.31 -3.94
C TYR A 23 3.20 6.84 -5.28
N PHE A 24 4.53 6.82 -5.39
CA PHE A 24 5.24 6.36 -6.58
C PHE A 24 5.54 4.86 -6.58
N GLY A 25 5.18 4.16 -5.50
CA GLY A 25 5.37 2.72 -5.35
C GLY A 25 4.56 1.92 -6.36
N ASN A 26 5.00 0.69 -6.63
CA ASN A 26 4.42 -0.20 -7.64
C ASN A 26 2.90 -0.38 -7.44
N ILE A 27 2.51 -0.65 -6.19
CA ILE A 27 1.13 -0.96 -5.85
C ILE A 27 0.23 0.25 -6.05
N ASN A 28 0.58 1.41 -5.49
CA ASN A 28 -0.25 2.62 -5.59
C ASN A 28 -0.33 3.10 -7.04
N LEU A 29 0.81 3.22 -7.72
CA LEU A 29 0.86 3.74 -9.07
C LEU A 29 0.13 2.83 -10.07
N SER A 30 0.02 1.53 -9.79
CA SER A 30 -0.78 0.60 -10.61
C SER A 30 -2.29 0.89 -10.59
N HIS A 31 -2.80 1.54 -9.54
CA HIS A 31 -4.23 1.79 -9.35
C HIS A 31 -4.63 3.27 -9.41
N ASP A 32 -3.72 4.17 -9.06
CA ASP A 32 -3.97 5.61 -8.99
C ASP A 32 -4.00 6.25 -10.38
N GLN A 33 -5.21 6.44 -10.91
CA GLN A 33 -5.43 7.06 -12.22
C GLN A 33 -4.95 8.50 -12.27
N PHE A 34 -5.08 9.25 -11.17
CA PHE A 34 -4.65 10.64 -11.13
C PHE A 34 -3.13 10.74 -11.30
N MET A 35 -2.38 9.94 -10.54
CA MET A 35 -0.92 9.86 -10.66
C MET A 35 -0.49 9.40 -12.05
N LYS A 36 -1.12 8.36 -12.61
CA LYS A 36 -0.81 7.90 -13.98
C LYS A 36 -1.01 9.00 -15.02
N THR A 37 -2.11 9.74 -14.94
CA THR A 37 -2.38 10.83 -15.88
C THR A 37 -1.35 11.95 -15.74
N GLN A 38 -1.03 12.39 -14.52
CA GLN A 38 -0.05 13.46 -14.31
C GLN A 38 1.35 13.11 -14.81
N ILE A 39 1.80 11.88 -14.53
CA ILE A 39 3.11 11.37 -14.94
C ILE A 39 3.16 11.20 -16.46
N SER A 40 2.09 10.68 -17.09
CA SER A 40 2.04 10.54 -18.55
C SER A 40 1.99 11.87 -19.29
N GLN A 41 1.44 12.93 -18.70
CA GLN A 41 1.33 14.25 -19.33
C GLN A 41 2.64 15.06 -19.31
N ASN A 42 3.58 14.70 -18.44
CA ASN A 42 4.77 15.49 -18.16
C ASN A 42 6.06 14.66 -18.26
N ASP A 43 6.12 13.69 -19.17
CA ASP A 43 7.30 12.84 -19.40
C ASP A 43 7.85 12.18 -18.12
N GLY A 44 6.96 11.77 -17.22
CA GLY A 44 7.31 11.16 -15.94
C GLY A 44 7.39 12.13 -14.76
N TRP A 45 7.45 13.44 -15.01
CA TRP A 45 7.67 14.45 -13.97
C TRP A 45 6.38 14.91 -13.29
N LEU A 46 6.37 14.91 -11.97
CA LEU A 46 5.32 15.48 -11.15
C LEU A 46 5.81 16.79 -10.51
N PRO A 47 5.15 17.94 -10.76
CA PRO A 47 5.47 19.19 -10.09
C PRO A 47 5.21 19.12 -8.58
N MET A 48 6.08 19.75 -7.79
CA MET A 48 5.91 19.82 -6.32
C MET A 48 4.59 20.47 -5.93
N GLU A 49 4.15 21.51 -6.64
CA GLU A 49 2.83 22.14 -6.43
C GLU A 49 1.67 21.13 -6.49
N GLN A 50 1.78 20.11 -7.34
CA GLN A 50 0.76 19.09 -7.46
C GLN A 50 0.90 18.04 -6.35
N LEU A 51 2.13 17.67 -5.99
CA LEU A 51 2.41 16.76 -4.88
C LEU A 51 1.91 17.32 -3.53
N MET A 52 2.04 18.63 -3.31
CA MET A 52 1.59 19.31 -2.08
C MET A 52 0.06 19.35 -1.93
N LYS A 53 -0.71 19.03 -2.98
CA LYS A 53 -2.18 18.88 -2.90
C LYS A 53 -2.62 17.55 -2.31
N PHE A 54 -1.70 16.60 -2.09
CA PHE A 54 -2.03 15.28 -1.57
C PHE A 54 -2.32 15.35 -0.06
N ASN A 55 -3.52 14.96 0.35
CA ASN A 55 -3.99 15.13 1.72
C ASN A 55 -3.07 14.55 2.79
N LYS A 56 -2.52 13.34 2.59
CA LYS A 56 -1.63 12.74 3.59
C LYS A 56 -0.27 13.43 3.67
N LEU A 57 0.26 13.95 2.55
CA LEU A 57 1.51 14.70 2.58
C LEU A 57 1.31 16.06 3.24
N LYS A 58 0.20 16.74 2.92
CA LYS A 58 -0.19 18.03 3.50
C LYS A 58 -0.38 17.98 5.03
N GLN A 59 -0.70 16.82 5.58
CA GLN A 59 -0.80 16.62 7.03
C GLN A 59 0.58 16.53 7.71
N ILE A 60 1.64 16.23 6.96
CA ILE A 60 3.00 16.08 7.47
C ILE A 60 3.78 17.39 7.30
N THR A 61 3.68 18.01 6.12
CA THR A 61 4.38 19.27 5.81
C THR A 61 3.62 20.11 4.79
N THR A 62 3.84 21.42 4.83
CA THR A 62 3.34 22.41 3.86
C THR A 62 4.44 23.08 3.05
N ASP A 63 5.71 22.75 3.33
CA ASP A 63 6.88 23.34 2.69
C ASP A 63 7.48 22.36 1.68
N ASP A 64 7.65 22.80 0.43
CA ASP A 64 8.23 22.00 -0.65
C ASP A 64 9.74 21.81 -0.49
N ALA A 65 10.45 22.77 0.13
CA ALA A 65 11.88 22.67 0.40
C ALA A 65 12.16 21.52 1.38
N VAL A 66 11.36 21.40 2.44
CA VAL A 66 11.47 20.30 3.42
C VAL A 66 11.27 18.94 2.76
N VAL A 67 10.31 18.83 1.82
CA VAL A 67 10.10 17.58 1.08
C VAL A 67 11.31 17.24 0.21
N ILE A 68 11.87 18.20 -0.51
CA ILE A 68 13.06 17.98 -1.35
C ILE A 68 14.26 17.57 -0.52
N GLU A 69 14.50 18.24 0.62
CA GLU A 69 15.58 17.89 1.53
C GLU A 69 15.41 16.48 2.09
N ALA A 70 14.22 16.12 2.56
CA ALA A 70 13.93 14.77 3.01
C ALA A 70 14.18 13.73 1.91
N LEU A 71 13.70 13.98 0.67
CA LEU A 71 13.88 13.05 -0.45
C LEU A 71 15.35 12.88 -0.85
N LYS A 72 16.19 13.91 -0.72
CA LYS A 72 17.65 13.80 -0.96
C LYS A 72 18.34 12.87 0.05
N LYS A 73 17.78 12.73 1.26
CA LYS A 73 18.29 11.81 2.28
C LYS A 73 17.82 10.35 2.04
N SER A 74 16.84 10.13 1.16
CA SER A 74 16.34 8.78 0.89
C SER A 74 17.41 7.90 0.22
N LYS A 75 17.46 6.64 0.67
CA LYS A 75 18.37 5.61 0.16
C LYS A 75 17.70 4.65 -0.82
N SER A 76 16.40 4.81 -1.12
CA SER A 76 15.65 3.84 -1.92
C SER A 76 16.03 3.88 -3.41
N GLY A 77 16.51 5.02 -3.92
CA GLY A 77 16.77 5.23 -5.34
C GLY A 77 15.51 5.16 -6.23
N LEU A 78 14.31 5.12 -5.64
CA LEU A 78 13.05 5.01 -6.38
C LEU A 78 12.74 6.29 -7.17
N LEU A 79 13.17 7.44 -6.65
CA LEU A 79 12.80 8.76 -7.11
C LEU A 79 14.01 9.56 -7.57
N GLU A 80 13.80 10.37 -8.60
CA GLU A 80 14.75 11.34 -9.11
C GLU A 80 14.16 12.75 -8.97
N ILE A 81 14.99 13.68 -8.49
CA ILE A 81 14.63 15.09 -8.31
C ILE A 81 15.23 15.89 -9.46
N SER A 82 14.44 16.78 -10.07
CA SER A 82 14.92 17.66 -11.13
C SER A 82 16.04 18.59 -10.62
N GLU A 83 16.94 19.03 -11.51
CA GLU A 83 18.01 19.97 -11.16
C GLU A 83 17.51 21.27 -10.52
N CYS A 84 16.33 21.75 -10.94
CA CYS A 84 15.71 22.96 -10.38
C CYS A 84 14.98 22.72 -9.05
N GLY A 85 14.93 21.47 -8.56
CA GLY A 85 14.24 21.07 -7.33
C GLY A 85 12.72 21.09 -7.39
N LYS A 86 12.10 21.56 -8.48
CA LYS A 86 10.63 21.80 -8.53
C LYS A 86 9.79 20.64 -9.01
N LYS A 87 10.41 19.55 -9.47
CA LYS A 87 9.73 18.37 -10.00
C LYS A 87 10.41 17.10 -9.50
N ILE A 88 9.61 16.05 -9.33
CA ILE A 88 10.10 14.70 -9.00
C ILE A 88 9.57 13.70 -10.01
N ARG A 89 10.34 12.66 -10.33
CA ARG A 89 9.88 11.55 -11.15
C ARG A 89 10.33 10.23 -10.55
N ARG A 90 9.72 9.15 -11.02
CA ARG A 90 10.18 7.81 -10.70
C ARG A 90 11.40 7.47 -11.57
N ALA A 91 12.50 7.08 -10.93
CA ALA A 91 13.74 6.68 -11.62
C ALA A 91 13.65 5.24 -12.12
N LEU A 92 13.00 4.36 -11.35
CA LEU A 92 12.84 2.96 -11.70
C LEU A 92 11.61 2.75 -12.60
N PRO A 93 11.70 1.93 -13.65
CA PRO A 93 10.53 1.60 -14.46
C PRO A 93 9.47 0.86 -13.62
N MET A 94 8.22 0.92 -14.07
CA MET A 94 7.17 0.07 -13.49
C MET A 94 7.48 -1.40 -13.79
N PRO A 95 7.27 -2.31 -12.84
CA PRO A 95 7.38 -3.74 -13.11
C PRO A 95 6.35 -4.13 -14.17
N GLU A 96 6.73 -5.05 -15.06
CA GLU A 96 5.81 -5.64 -16.01
C GLU A 96 4.78 -6.48 -15.24
N LEU A 97 3.51 -6.40 -15.66
CA LEU A 97 2.42 -7.21 -15.09
C LEU A 97 2.47 -8.65 -15.64
N SER A 98 3.62 -9.28 -15.51
CA SER A 98 3.82 -10.68 -15.86
C SER A 98 3.10 -11.58 -14.85
N LYS A 99 2.82 -12.82 -15.26
CA LYS A 99 2.22 -13.81 -14.37
C LYS A 99 3.09 -14.04 -13.12
N GLU A 100 4.40 -14.12 -13.30
CA GLU A 100 5.38 -14.32 -12.22
C GLU A 100 5.33 -13.19 -11.19
N TYR A 101 5.24 -11.93 -11.64
CA TYR A 101 5.12 -10.78 -10.75
C TYR A 101 3.80 -10.80 -9.97
N ILE A 102 2.70 -11.17 -10.62
CA ILE A 102 1.39 -11.30 -9.96
C ILE A 102 1.40 -12.44 -8.95
N ASP A 103 2.02 -13.57 -9.28
CA ASP A 103 2.13 -14.72 -8.39
C ASP A 103 2.98 -14.38 -7.16
N ASP A 104 4.12 -13.70 -7.33
CA ASP A 104 4.94 -13.18 -6.22
C ASP A 104 4.14 -12.23 -5.32
N LEU A 105 3.43 -11.26 -5.92
CA LEU A 105 2.57 -10.35 -5.15
C LEU A 105 1.50 -11.11 -4.35
N ASN A 106 0.87 -12.12 -4.95
CA ASN A 106 -0.16 -12.92 -4.28
C ASN A 106 0.41 -13.72 -3.10
N LEU A 107 1.65 -14.24 -3.22
CA LEU A 107 2.34 -14.95 -2.14
C LEU A 107 2.69 -14.02 -0.98
N ARG A 108 3.05 -12.77 -1.26
CA ARG A 108 3.32 -11.73 -0.25
C ARG A 108 2.07 -11.07 0.32
N THR A 109 0.89 -11.36 -0.25
CA THR A 109 -0.38 -10.73 0.13
C THR A 109 -1.19 -11.61 1.07
N ILE A 110 -1.48 -11.07 2.26
CA ILE A 110 -2.40 -11.68 3.23
C ILE A 110 -3.73 -10.93 3.23
N HIS A 111 -4.83 -11.67 3.17
CA HIS A 111 -6.14 -11.18 3.51
C HIS A 111 -6.38 -11.37 5.01
N MET A 112 -6.71 -10.29 5.72
CA MET A 112 -7.03 -10.32 7.14
C MET A 112 -8.45 -9.82 7.36
N LYS A 113 -9.27 -10.56 8.11
CA LYS A 113 -10.67 -10.22 8.41
C LYS A 113 -10.95 -10.41 9.90
N GLY A 114 -11.72 -9.48 10.47
CA GLY A 114 -12.11 -9.51 11.87
C GLY A 114 -11.96 -8.16 12.57
N PHE A 115 -11.37 -7.17 11.89
CA PHE A 115 -11.18 -5.84 12.46
C PHE A 115 -12.53 -5.16 12.78
N PRO A 116 -12.64 -4.49 13.94
CA PRO A 116 -13.75 -3.59 14.26
C PRO A 116 -13.95 -2.55 13.15
N LYS A 117 -15.21 -2.23 12.82
CA LYS A 117 -15.54 -1.34 11.69
C LYS A 117 -15.14 0.12 11.91
N ASP A 118 -14.92 0.51 13.15
CA ASP A 118 -14.46 1.82 13.60
C ASP A 118 -12.94 1.96 13.64
N SER A 119 -12.19 0.85 13.47
CA SER A 119 -10.72 0.82 13.43
C SER A 119 -10.16 1.81 12.42
N LYS A 120 -9.14 2.57 12.83
CA LYS A 120 -8.50 3.56 11.95
C LYS A 120 -7.36 2.95 11.16
N PHE A 121 -6.99 3.64 10.08
CA PHE A 121 -5.89 3.19 9.21
C PHE A 121 -4.58 3.13 9.98
N ASP A 122 -4.29 4.10 10.84
CA ASP A 122 -3.03 4.18 11.57
C ASP A 122 -2.90 3.05 12.61
N ASP A 123 -3.99 2.69 13.30
CA ASP A 123 -4.00 1.57 14.25
C ASP A 123 -3.73 0.23 13.53
N ILE A 124 -4.40 0.02 12.39
CA ILE A 124 -4.19 -1.17 11.56
C ILE A 124 -2.76 -1.18 10.99
N LYS A 125 -2.26 -0.03 10.54
CA LYS A 125 -0.88 0.08 10.03
C LYS A 125 0.12 -0.27 11.12
N ALA A 126 -0.05 0.26 12.33
CA ALA A 126 0.81 -0.03 13.47
C ALA A 126 0.81 -1.54 13.80
N PHE A 127 -0.37 -2.16 13.82
CA PHE A 127 -0.50 -3.61 14.00
C PHE A 127 0.25 -4.39 12.91
N CYS A 128 0.07 -4.06 11.63
CA CYS A 128 0.72 -4.79 10.54
C CYS A 128 2.24 -4.62 10.53
N VAL A 129 2.76 -3.43 10.88
CA VAL A 129 4.20 -3.16 10.95
C VAL A 129 4.86 -4.00 12.06
N GLN A 130 4.17 -4.30 13.16
CA GLN A 130 4.68 -5.20 14.20
C GLN A 130 4.85 -6.64 13.70
N MET A 131 4.09 -7.06 12.69
CA MET A 131 4.20 -8.40 12.11
C MET A 131 5.37 -8.51 11.11
N GLY A 132 5.77 -7.39 10.51
CA GLY A 132 6.93 -7.30 9.63
C GLY A 132 6.87 -6.10 8.68
N PRO A 133 7.95 -5.84 7.92
CA PRO A 133 7.99 -4.80 6.90
C PRO A 133 6.89 -4.97 5.84
N ILE A 134 6.04 -3.95 5.73
CA ILE A 134 4.95 -3.88 4.77
C ILE A 134 5.32 -3.04 3.54
N GLU A 135 4.77 -3.41 2.39
CA GLU A 135 4.81 -2.62 1.15
C GLU A 135 3.52 -1.79 0.97
N SER A 136 2.35 -2.40 1.24
CA SER A 136 1.07 -1.71 1.08
C SER A 136 -0.04 -2.30 1.95
N ILE A 137 -1.00 -1.45 2.36
CA ILE A 137 -2.23 -1.85 3.06
C ILE A 137 -3.43 -1.31 2.30
N GLU A 138 -4.36 -2.20 1.95
CA GLU A 138 -5.64 -1.86 1.35
C GLU A 138 -6.79 -2.15 2.34
N MET A 139 -7.34 -1.09 2.94
CA MET A 139 -8.57 -1.22 3.73
C MET A 139 -9.80 -1.38 2.83
N ARG A 140 -10.53 -2.49 2.97
CA ARG A 140 -11.70 -2.76 2.14
C ARG A 140 -12.89 -1.97 2.66
N LYS A 141 -13.45 -1.11 1.81
CA LYS A 141 -14.63 -0.31 2.13
C LYS A 141 -15.88 -0.79 1.40
N ILE A 142 -17.04 -0.54 1.98
CA ILE A 142 -18.33 -0.70 1.32
C ILE A 142 -18.44 0.37 0.23
N TYR A 143 -18.81 -0.03 -0.99
CA TYR A 143 -18.78 0.89 -2.12
C TYR A 143 -19.77 2.06 -1.93
N SER A 144 -20.97 1.74 -1.42
CA SER A 144 -22.06 2.68 -1.18
C SER A 144 -21.81 3.60 0.02
N THR A 145 -21.51 3.04 1.20
CA THR A 145 -21.39 3.83 2.44
C THR A 145 -19.97 4.36 2.69
N LYS A 146 -18.97 3.87 1.95
CA LYS A 146 -17.52 4.11 2.19
C LYS A 146 -17.02 3.66 3.57
N GLU A 147 -17.86 2.98 4.36
CA GLU A 147 -17.50 2.44 5.66
C GLU A 147 -16.55 1.26 5.52
N PHE A 148 -15.71 1.08 6.53
CA PHE A 148 -14.78 -0.03 6.58
C PHE A 148 -15.52 -1.37 6.77
N LYS A 149 -15.14 -2.38 5.97
CA LYS A 149 -15.76 -3.72 5.99
C LYS A 149 -15.25 -4.62 7.12
N GLY A 150 -14.24 -4.19 7.88
CA GLY A 150 -13.56 -5.05 8.86
C GLY A 150 -12.58 -6.06 8.23
N CYS A 151 -12.11 -5.79 7.01
CA CYS A 151 -11.08 -6.61 6.36
C CYS A 151 -10.14 -5.80 5.50
N ILE A 152 -8.91 -6.28 5.38
CA ILE A 152 -7.81 -5.63 4.67
C ILE A 152 -7.06 -6.62 3.78
N PHE A 153 -6.34 -6.10 2.80
CA PHE A 153 -5.19 -6.79 2.22
C PHE A 153 -3.91 -6.10 2.68
N VAL A 154 -2.93 -6.89 3.10
CA VAL A 154 -1.59 -6.41 3.44
C VAL A 154 -0.61 -7.10 2.52
N ILE A 155 0.24 -6.32 1.87
CA ILE A 155 1.35 -6.81 1.04
C ILE A 155 2.62 -6.61 1.86
N PHE A 156 3.32 -7.70 2.18
CA PHE A 156 4.59 -7.66 2.88
C PHE A 156 5.75 -7.52 1.88
N LYS A 157 6.88 -6.97 2.34
CA LYS A 157 8.08 -6.85 1.49
C LYS A 157 8.68 -8.21 1.17
N GLU A 158 8.59 -9.16 2.09
CA GLU A 158 9.19 -10.50 1.99
C GLU A 158 8.09 -11.58 2.05
N LYS A 159 8.25 -12.64 1.26
CA LYS A 159 7.29 -13.76 1.22
C LYS A 159 7.36 -14.63 2.47
N GLU A 160 8.55 -14.77 3.03
CA GLU A 160 8.84 -15.59 4.20
C GLU A 160 8.08 -15.08 5.43
N ILE A 161 7.92 -13.75 5.52
CA ILE A 161 7.12 -13.10 6.56
C ILE A 161 5.65 -13.48 6.40
N ALA A 162 5.11 -13.42 5.18
CA ALA A 162 3.72 -13.76 4.92
C ALA A 162 3.44 -15.24 5.26
N GLU A 163 4.31 -16.14 4.84
CA GLU A 163 4.22 -17.58 5.17
C GLU A 163 4.29 -17.82 6.67
N LYS A 164 5.24 -17.18 7.36
CA LYS A 164 5.39 -17.29 8.81
C LYS A 164 4.17 -16.78 9.57
N ILE A 165 3.59 -15.65 9.14
CA ILE A 165 2.38 -15.09 9.75
C ILE A 165 1.22 -16.08 9.62
N LEU A 166 1.02 -16.67 8.43
CA LEU A 166 -0.03 -17.65 8.21
C LEU A 166 0.19 -18.93 9.02
N ALA A 167 1.44 -19.35 9.22
CA ALA A 167 1.77 -20.55 10.00
C ALA A 167 1.68 -20.36 11.52
N THR A 168 1.78 -19.13 12.03
CA THR A 168 1.82 -18.82 13.48
C THR A 168 0.47 -18.44 14.09
N GLY A 169 -0.62 -18.45 13.30
CA GLY A 169 -1.96 -18.10 13.78
C GLY A 169 -2.52 -19.06 14.86
N PRO A 170 -3.52 -18.62 15.65
CA PRO A 170 -4.37 -17.44 15.45
C PRO A 170 -3.74 -16.13 15.95
N HIS A 171 -3.97 -15.06 15.19
CA HIS A 171 -3.57 -13.69 15.55
C HIS A 171 -4.77 -12.91 16.05
N LYS A 172 -4.58 -12.08 17.08
CA LYS A 172 -5.64 -11.27 17.67
C LYS A 172 -5.42 -9.78 17.43
N TYR A 173 -6.52 -9.06 17.24
CA TYR A 173 -6.56 -7.60 17.23
C TYR A 173 -7.64 -7.14 18.21
N ASN A 174 -7.25 -6.43 19.28
CA ASN A 174 -8.14 -6.01 20.37
C ASN A 174 -9.00 -7.19 20.89
N ASP A 175 -8.35 -8.32 21.20
CA ASP A 175 -8.96 -9.57 21.67
C ASP A 175 -9.88 -10.30 20.66
N VAL A 176 -10.04 -9.78 19.45
CA VAL A 176 -10.77 -10.43 18.36
C VAL A 176 -9.83 -11.30 17.53
N ASP A 177 -10.15 -12.59 17.41
CA ASP A 177 -9.44 -13.50 16.52
C ASP A 177 -9.61 -13.07 15.05
N LEU A 178 -8.48 -12.89 14.37
CA LEU A 178 -8.45 -12.56 12.95
C LEU A 178 -8.44 -13.83 12.12
N LEU A 179 -9.33 -13.87 11.13
CA LEU A 179 -9.22 -14.81 10.02
C LEU A 179 -8.16 -14.27 9.06
N MET A 180 -7.11 -15.07 8.85
CA MET A 180 -6.05 -14.80 7.89
C MET A 180 -6.03 -15.90 6.85
N GLU A 181 -5.89 -15.52 5.59
CA GLU A 181 -5.76 -16.45 4.45
C GLU A 181 -4.89 -15.79 3.39
N ASN A 182 -4.17 -16.58 2.59
CA ASN A 182 -3.41 -16.01 1.47
C ASN A 182 -4.35 -15.51 0.37
N LYS A 183 -3.82 -14.71 -0.56
CA LYS A 183 -4.62 -14.11 -1.63
C LYS A 183 -5.29 -15.12 -2.55
N ASN A 184 -4.65 -16.27 -2.79
CA ASN A 184 -5.16 -17.32 -3.66
C ASN A 184 -6.35 -18.04 -3.01
N GLU A 185 -6.22 -18.43 -1.74
CA GLU A 185 -7.30 -19.01 -0.93
C GLU A 185 -8.51 -18.08 -0.82
N TYR A 186 -8.27 -16.79 -0.53
CA TYR A 186 -9.33 -15.79 -0.54
C TYR A 186 -10.08 -15.78 -1.88
N THR A 187 -9.34 -15.84 -2.99
CA THR A 187 -9.91 -15.75 -4.34
C THR A 187 -10.76 -16.97 -4.66
N THR A 188 -10.24 -18.18 -4.41
CA THR A 188 -10.97 -19.44 -4.57
C THR A 188 -12.25 -19.47 -3.74
N ARG A 189 -12.15 -19.19 -2.44
CA ARG A 189 -13.30 -19.14 -1.53
C ARG A 189 -14.35 -18.12 -1.97
N LYS A 190 -13.92 -16.96 -2.48
CA LYS A 190 -14.84 -15.95 -3.01
C LYS A 190 -15.54 -16.40 -4.29
N GLN A 191 -14.84 -17.06 -5.20
CA GLN A 191 -15.45 -17.59 -6.43
C GLN A 191 -16.53 -18.62 -6.10
N GLU A 192 -16.25 -19.54 -5.17
CA GLU A 192 -17.21 -20.53 -4.67
C GLU A 192 -18.43 -19.89 -3.99
N TYR A 193 -18.20 -18.87 -3.15
CA TYR A 193 -19.28 -18.09 -2.54
C TYR A 193 -20.20 -17.44 -3.59
N HIS A 194 -19.63 -16.84 -4.63
CA HIS A 194 -20.43 -16.23 -5.69
C HIS A 194 -21.15 -17.27 -6.55
N LYS A 195 -20.53 -18.41 -6.84
CA LYS A 195 -21.15 -19.53 -7.56
C LYS A 195 -22.36 -20.08 -6.80
N SER A 196 -22.19 -20.44 -5.52
CA SER A 196 -23.28 -20.95 -4.68
C SER A 196 -24.43 -19.94 -4.51
N ARG A 197 -24.12 -18.64 -4.40
CA ARG A 197 -25.16 -17.58 -4.36
C ARG A 197 -25.95 -17.49 -5.66
N ARG A 198 -25.31 -17.67 -6.82
CA ARG A 198 -26.00 -17.70 -8.12
C ARG A 198 -26.91 -18.92 -8.25
N GLU A 199 -26.44 -20.09 -7.80
CA GLU A 199 -27.21 -21.34 -7.80
C GLU A 199 -28.44 -21.24 -6.89
N LYS A 200 -28.29 -20.76 -5.65
CA LYS A 200 -29.41 -20.52 -4.73
C LYS A 200 -30.46 -19.57 -5.33
N LYS A 201 -30.04 -18.49 -5.99
CA LYS A 201 -30.96 -17.57 -6.68
C LYS A 201 -31.70 -18.21 -7.86
N LYS A 202 -31.09 -19.15 -8.57
CA LYS A 202 -31.75 -19.89 -9.66
C LYS A 202 -32.81 -20.84 -9.09
N GLN A 203 -32.48 -21.57 -8.01
CA GLN A 203 -33.41 -22.49 -7.34
C GLN A 203 -34.65 -21.75 -6.80
N LEU A 204 -34.45 -20.60 -6.15
CA LEU A 204 -35.55 -19.77 -5.62
C LEU A 204 -36.45 -19.15 -6.71
N LYS A 205 -36.01 -19.06 -7.96
CA LYS A 205 -36.81 -18.55 -9.09
C LYS A 205 -37.52 -19.66 -9.86
N ALA A 206 -37.13 -20.91 -9.62
CA ALA A 206 -37.72 -22.09 -10.25
C ALA A 206 -38.79 -22.76 -9.35
N GLN A 207 -38.97 -22.25 -8.13
CA GLN A 207 -40.07 -22.53 -7.20
C GLN A 207 -41.09 -21.39 -7.30
#